data_AF-A0A6N2LIC1-F1
#
_entry.id   AF-A0A6N2LIC1-F1
#
_cell.length_a   1.000
_cell.length_b   1.000
_cell.length_c   1.000
_cell.angle_alpha   90.00
_cell.angle_beta   90.00
_cell.angle_gamma   90.00
#
_symmetry.space_group_name_H-M   'P 1'
#
loop_
_entity.id
_entity.type
_entity.pdbx_description
1 polymer ?
#
loop_
_entity_poly.entity_id
_entity_poly.type
_entity_poly.pdbx_seq_one_letter_code
_entity_poly.pdbx_strand_id
1 'polypeptide(L)'
;MEDETVNNVMCQFTDPEGTTLGAPLYLPQNAGPHQLQQIVNKLLNNEEKLPYAFYISDQELAVPLETYLHKNKVSVEKVLAIVYQPQAIFRIRPVNRCSASIAGHAEAVLSVAFSPDGRQLASGSGDTTVRLWDLNTQTPMFTCTGHKNWVLCIAWSPDGKHLVSGSKAGELQCWDPQTGKPSGNPLMGPQEMDYWHLVGTSPFECSLPSLC
;
A
#
# COMPACT_ATOMS: atom_id res chain seq x y z
N MET A 1 -1.36 -48.39 -24.13
CA MET A 1 -0.44 -47.28 -23.79
C MET A 1 -0.58 -46.31 -24.95
N GLU A 2 -1.57 -45.43 -24.86
CA GLU A 2 -1.77 -44.38 -25.85
C GLU A 2 -0.79 -43.25 -25.50
N ASP A 3 0.06 -42.93 -26.47
CA ASP A 3 0.96 -41.78 -26.44
C ASP A 3 0.07 -40.54 -26.54
N GLU A 4 -0.28 -39.94 -25.39
CA GLU A 4 -0.97 -38.66 -25.35
C GLU A 4 -0.07 -37.65 -26.08
N THR A 5 -0.46 -37.27 -27.29
CA THR A 5 0.14 -36.14 -28.00
C THR A 5 -0.03 -34.92 -27.12
N VAL A 6 0.99 -34.58 -26.34
CA VAL A 6 0.96 -33.42 -25.45
C VAL A 6 0.88 -32.19 -26.35
N ASN A 7 -0.34 -31.67 -26.49
CA ASN A 7 -0.57 -30.46 -27.28
C ASN A 7 0.20 -29.33 -26.61
N ASN A 8 1.13 -28.73 -27.35
CA ASN A 8 1.96 -27.64 -26.87
C ASN A 8 1.43 -26.30 -27.41
N VAL A 9 1.72 -25.23 -26.68
CA VAL A 9 1.45 -23.84 -27.08
C VAL A 9 2.74 -23.03 -26.93
N MET A 10 2.99 -22.12 -27.87
CA MET A 10 4.15 -21.23 -27.78
C MET A 10 3.81 -20.07 -26.85
N CYS A 11 4.59 -19.91 -25.79
CA CYS A 11 4.41 -18.87 -24.79
C CYS A 11 5.64 -17.97 -24.70
N GLN A 12 5.42 -16.67 -24.53
CA GLN A 12 6.46 -15.68 -24.25
C GLN A 12 6.18 -15.06 -22.88
N PHE A 13 7.14 -15.17 -21.95
CA PHE A 13 7.03 -14.48 -20.67
C PHE A 13 7.45 -13.02 -20.81
N THR A 14 6.74 -12.12 -20.15
CA THR A 14 7.07 -10.69 -20.08
C THR A 14 6.89 -10.14 -18.67
N ASP A 15 7.65 -9.10 -18.32
CA ASP A 15 7.37 -8.29 -17.15
C ASP A 15 6.11 -7.40 -17.36
N PRO A 16 5.61 -6.68 -16.34
CA PRO A 16 4.50 -5.74 -16.49
C PRO A 16 4.74 -4.62 -17.51
N GLU A 17 6.01 -4.27 -17.75
CA GLU A 17 6.44 -3.24 -18.69
C GLU A 17 6.53 -3.74 -20.14
N GLY A 18 6.38 -5.05 -20.38
CA GLY A 18 6.41 -5.69 -21.70
C GLY A 18 7.79 -6.19 -22.14
N THR A 19 8.82 -6.12 -21.29
CA THR A 19 10.13 -6.69 -21.56
C THR A 19 10.06 -8.21 -21.55
N THR A 20 10.60 -8.84 -22.59
CA THR A 20 10.59 -10.30 -22.72
C THR A 20 11.58 -10.97 -21.78
N LEU A 21 11.13 -11.98 -21.03
CA LEU A 21 11.98 -12.85 -20.23
C LEU A 21 12.43 -14.07 -21.06
N GLY A 22 13.58 -13.93 -21.72
CA GLY A 22 14.15 -14.97 -22.58
C GLY A 22 13.38 -15.17 -23.89
N ALA A 23 13.72 -16.24 -24.61
CA ALA A 23 13.09 -16.60 -25.88
C ALA A 23 11.72 -17.29 -25.66
N PRO A 24 10.83 -17.30 -26.68
CA PRO A 24 9.57 -18.05 -26.60
C PRO A 24 9.81 -19.53 -26.32
N LEU A 25 8.94 -20.12 -25.49
CA LEU A 25 9.02 -21.52 -25.06
C LEU A 25 7.75 -22.28 -25.45
N TYR A 26 7.90 -23.53 -25.88
CA TYR A 26 6.77 -24.43 -26.04
C TYR A 26 6.41 -25.04 -24.69
N LEU A 27 5.21 -24.74 -24.20
CA LEU A 27 4.69 -25.24 -22.94
C LEU A 27 3.54 -26.23 -23.20
N PRO A 28 3.42 -27.30 -22.41
CA PRO A 28 2.30 -28.21 -22.53
C PRO A 28 1.02 -27.49 -22.12
N GLN A 29 -0.09 -27.75 -22.81
CA GLN A 29 -1.35 -27.05 -22.54
C GLN A 29 -1.93 -27.37 -21.15
N ASN A 30 -1.57 -28.49 -20.54
CA ASN A 30 -1.93 -28.79 -19.15
C ASN A 30 -1.06 -28.03 -18.12
N ALA A 31 -0.09 -27.21 -18.55
CA ALA A 31 0.74 -26.42 -17.64
C ALA A 31 -0.13 -25.44 -16.85
N GLY A 32 -0.08 -25.57 -15.53
CA GLY A 32 -0.72 -24.66 -14.59
C GLY A 32 0.26 -23.65 -13.98
N PRO A 33 -0.24 -22.75 -13.11
CA PRO A 33 0.55 -21.67 -12.52
C PRO A 33 1.78 -22.15 -11.75
N HIS A 34 1.69 -23.32 -11.09
CA HIS A 34 2.83 -23.90 -10.38
C HIS A 34 4.00 -24.27 -11.31
N GLN A 35 3.72 -24.76 -12.52
CA GLN A 35 4.76 -25.08 -13.49
C GLN A 35 5.35 -23.80 -14.10
N LEU A 36 4.52 -22.80 -14.39
CA LEU A 36 4.98 -21.49 -14.84
C LEU A 36 5.88 -20.81 -13.79
N GLN A 37 5.52 -20.93 -12.51
CA GLN A 37 6.33 -20.48 -11.37
C GLN A 37 7.71 -21.12 -11.36
N GLN A 38 7.81 -22.44 -11.59
CA GLN A 38 9.10 -23.13 -11.66
C GLN A 38 9.96 -22.64 -12.84
N ILE A 39 9.33 -22.39 -14.00
CA ILE A 39 10.01 -21.89 -15.19
C ILE A 39 10.53 -20.48 -14.96
N VAL A 40 9.69 -19.55 -14.50
CA VAL A 40 10.08 -18.15 -14.25
C VAL A 40 11.16 -18.06 -13.16
N ASN A 41 11.06 -18.85 -12.09
CA ASN A 41 12.12 -18.89 -11.08
C ASN A 41 13.46 -19.35 -11.65
N LYS A 42 13.46 -20.33 -12.56
CA LYS A 42 14.67 -20.79 -13.24
C LYS A 42 15.22 -19.73 -14.20
N LEU A 43 14.36 -19.05 -14.95
CA LEU A 43 14.76 -18.02 -15.91
C LEU A 43 15.33 -16.76 -15.22
N LEU A 44 14.79 -16.39 -14.06
CA LEU A 44 15.24 -15.25 -13.27
C LEU A 44 16.39 -15.56 -12.30
N ASN A 45 16.84 -16.81 -12.21
CA ASN A 45 17.73 -17.28 -11.13
C ASN A 45 17.22 -16.86 -9.73
N ASN A 46 15.91 -16.98 -9.50
CA ASN A 46 15.26 -16.52 -8.28
C ASN A 46 15.51 -17.47 -7.10
N GLU A 47 16.60 -17.24 -6.37
CA GLU A 47 16.98 -18.04 -5.19
C GLU A 47 15.96 -17.93 -4.05
N GLU A 48 15.32 -16.77 -3.91
CA GLU A 48 14.32 -16.50 -2.86
C GLU A 48 12.96 -17.17 -3.13
N LYS A 49 12.75 -17.70 -4.35
CA LYS A 49 11.51 -18.36 -4.79
C LYS A 49 10.25 -17.52 -4.56
N LEU A 50 10.37 -16.20 -4.75
CA LEU A 50 9.25 -15.26 -4.68
C LEU A 50 8.04 -15.74 -5.50
N PRO A 51 6.82 -15.70 -4.95
CA PRO A 51 5.61 -16.10 -5.67
C PRO A 51 5.31 -15.11 -6.81
N TYR A 52 4.95 -15.62 -7.98
CA TYR A 52 4.44 -14.82 -9.09
C TYR A 52 2.99 -15.18 -9.41
N ALA A 53 2.21 -14.17 -9.78
CA ALA A 53 0.96 -14.34 -10.51
C ALA A 53 1.25 -14.30 -12.01
N PHE A 54 0.42 -14.96 -12.79
CA PHE A 54 0.54 -15.00 -14.24
C PHE A 54 -0.72 -14.42 -14.87
N TYR A 55 -0.57 -13.56 -15.87
CA TYR A 55 -1.69 -12.93 -16.55
C TYR A 55 -1.61 -13.13 -18.06
N ILE A 56 -2.77 -13.31 -18.68
CA ILE A 56 -2.92 -13.34 -20.13
C ILE A 56 -4.09 -12.43 -20.51
N SER A 57 -3.83 -11.37 -21.28
CA SER A 57 -4.83 -10.37 -21.68
C SER A 57 -5.66 -9.87 -20.47
N ASP A 58 -4.95 -9.44 -19.41
CA ASP A 58 -5.50 -8.90 -18.15
C ASP A 58 -6.28 -9.89 -17.27
N GLN A 59 -6.29 -11.19 -17.61
CA GLN A 59 -6.89 -12.23 -16.76
C GLN A 59 -5.81 -13.00 -16.01
N GLU A 60 -5.94 -13.09 -14.69
CA GLU A 60 -5.09 -13.95 -13.88
C GLU A 60 -5.32 -15.41 -14.29
N LEU A 61 -4.23 -16.08 -14.67
CA LEU A 61 -4.22 -17.49 -14.97
C LEU A 61 -4.15 -18.26 -13.65
N ALA A 62 -5.32 -18.61 -13.12
CA ALA A 62 -5.46 -19.46 -11.93
C ALA A 62 -5.66 -20.95 -12.25
N VAL A 63 -5.79 -21.30 -13.53
CA VAL A 63 -6.11 -22.63 -14.06
C VAL A 63 -5.07 -23.04 -15.13
N PRO A 64 -5.00 -24.33 -15.53
CA PRO A 64 -4.16 -24.76 -16.63
C PRO A 64 -4.42 -23.99 -17.95
N LEU A 65 -3.38 -23.87 -18.79
CA LEU A 65 -3.44 -23.13 -20.06
C LEU A 65 -4.57 -23.61 -20.97
N GLU A 66 -4.82 -24.92 -21.06
CA GLU A 66 -5.89 -25.53 -21.86
C GLU A 66 -7.28 -24.96 -21.52
N THR A 67 -7.54 -24.74 -20.23
CA THR A 67 -8.82 -24.20 -19.76
C THR A 67 -8.99 -22.75 -20.23
N TYR A 68 -7.90 -21.97 -20.19
CA TYR A 68 -7.90 -20.60 -20.73
C TYR A 68 -8.08 -20.57 -22.25
N LEU A 69 -7.32 -21.40 -22.99
CA LEU A 69 -7.34 -21.48 -24.45
C LEU A 69 -8.73 -21.88 -24.96
N HIS A 70 -9.33 -22.90 -24.36
CA HIS A 70 -10.68 -23.37 -24.71
C HIS A 70 -11.74 -22.30 -24.41
N LYS A 71 -11.67 -21.65 -23.23
CA LYS A 71 -12.62 -20.60 -22.83
C LYS A 71 -12.58 -19.39 -23.77
N ASN A 72 -11.38 -18.97 -24.17
CA ASN A 72 -11.18 -17.76 -24.98
C ASN A 72 -11.06 -18.04 -26.49
N LYS A 73 -11.20 -19.30 -26.93
CA LYS A 73 -11.08 -19.73 -28.34
C LYS A 73 -9.78 -19.24 -29.01
N VAL A 74 -8.68 -19.29 -28.27
CA VAL A 74 -7.37 -18.84 -28.75
C VAL A 74 -6.74 -19.93 -29.62
N SER A 75 -6.28 -19.57 -30.83
CA SER A 75 -5.53 -20.49 -31.68
C SER A 75 -4.15 -20.76 -31.09
N VAL A 76 -3.75 -22.03 -31.06
CA VAL A 76 -2.45 -22.51 -30.56
C VAL A 76 -1.26 -22.07 -31.42
N GLU A 77 -1.51 -21.56 -32.63
CA GLU A 77 -0.49 -21.04 -33.55
C GLU A 77 0.01 -19.65 -33.14
N LYS A 78 -0.72 -18.93 -32.27
CA LYS A 78 -0.31 -17.62 -31.79
C LYS A 78 0.60 -17.75 -30.57
N VAL A 79 1.62 -16.89 -30.52
CA VAL A 79 2.44 -16.74 -29.32
C VAL A 79 1.58 -16.14 -28.20
N LEU A 80 1.49 -16.85 -27.09
CA LEU A 80 0.76 -16.43 -25.92
C LEU A 80 1.68 -15.62 -25.01
N ALA A 81 1.43 -14.31 -24.91
CA ALA A 81 2.15 -13.47 -23.95
C ALA A 81 1.62 -13.73 -22.54
N ILE A 82 2.51 -14.16 -21.65
CA ILE A 82 2.22 -14.42 -20.23
C ILE A 82 2.99 -13.39 -19.40
N VAL A 83 2.27 -12.46 -18.79
CA VAL A 83 2.86 -11.46 -17.89
C VAL A 83 3.07 -12.10 -16.52
N TYR A 84 4.30 -12.11 -16.01
CA TYR A 84 4.58 -12.54 -14.63
C TYR A 84 4.65 -11.32 -13.71
N GLN A 85 4.00 -11.39 -12.55
CA GLN A 85 3.98 -10.29 -11.58
C GLN A 85 4.32 -10.80 -10.18
N PRO A 86 5.33 -10.23 -9.49
CA PRO A 86 5.64 -10.59 -8.12
C PRO A 86 4.42 -10.40 -7.21
N GLN A 87 4.11 -11.41 -6.40
CA GLN A 87 3.11 -11.30 -5.34
C GLN A 87 3.79 -11.01 -4.00
N ALA A 88 3.07 -10.35 -3.11
CA ALA A 88 3.48 -10.26 -1.71
C ALA A 88 3.61 -11.68 -1.14
N ILE A 89 4.74 -11.97 -0.49
CA ILE A 89 4.98 -13.27 0.17
C ILE A 89 3.97 -13.49 1.30
N PHE A 90 3.51 -12.41 1.91
CA PHE A 90 2.49 -12.44 2.95
C PHE A 90 1.12 -12.08 2.39
N ARG A 91 0.10 -12.80 2.84
CA ARG A 91 -1.30 -12.49 2.55
C ARG A 91 -1.94 -11.83 3.76
N ILE A 92 -2.39 -10.59 3.60
CA ILE A 92 -3.23 -9.94 4.62
C ILE A 92 -4.61 -10.59 4.58
N ARG A 93 -5.05 -11.16 5.70
CA ARG A 93 -6.41 -11.73 5.80
C ARG A 93 -7.42 -10.58 5.86
N PRO A 94 -8.50 -10.64 5.07
CA PRO A 94 -9.53 -9.63 5.14
C PRO A 94 -10.15 -9.62 6.54
N VAL A 95 -10.27 -8.42 7.11
CA VAL A 95 -11.00 -8.21 8.37
C VAL A 95 -12.46 -8.02 8.01
N ASN A 96 -13.31 -8.95 8.42
CA ASN A 96 -14.74 -8.99 8.06
C ASN A 96 -15.68 -8.68 9.23
N ARG A 97 -15.14 -8.29 10.38
CA ARG A 97 -15.91 -7.99 11.58
C ARG A 97 -15.18 -7.01 12.48
N CYS A 98 -15.93 -6.22 13.22
CA CYS A 98 -15.39 -5.36 14.27
C CYS A 98 -14.74 -6.23 15.36
N SER A 99 -13.50 -5.91 15.75
CA SER A 99 -12.78 -6.61 16.82
C SER A 99 -13.08 -6.03 18.19
N ALA A 100 -13.22 -4.71 18.31
CA ALA A 100 -13.45 -4.00 19.57
C ALA A 100 -14.01 -2.59 19.33
N SER A 101 -14.72 -2.06 20.33
CA SER A 101 -15.11 -0.66 20.42
C SER A 101 -14.47 -0.06 21.67
N ILE A 102 -13.53 0.86 21.49
CA ILE A 102 -12.77 1.46 22.59
C ILE A 102 -13.24 2.91 22.77
N ALA A 103 -13.90 3.18 23.88
CA ALA A 103 -14.41 4.52 24.21
C ALA A 103 -13.35 5.35 24.96
N GLY A 104 -13.37 6.67 24.78
CA GLY A 104 -12.62 7.57 25.65
C GLY A 104 -12.53 9.01 25.20
N HIS A 105 -12.58 9.30 23.89
CA HIS A 105 -12.69 10.68 23.41
C HIS A 105 -14.06 11.28 23.77
N ALA A 106 -14.05 12.57 24.12
CA ALA A 106 -15.26 13.30 24.50
C ALA A 106 -15.98 13.94 23.30
N GLU A 107 -15.26 14.14 22.20
CA GLU A 107 -15.80 14.61 20.93
C GLU A 107 -15.42 13.67 19.77
N ALA A 108 -15.82 14.04 18.55
CA ALA A 108 -15.54 13.27 17.35
C ALA A 108 -14.04 12.96 17.21
N VAL A 109 -13.73 11.72 16.82
CA VAL A 109 -12.38 11.32 16.42
C VAL A 109 -12.19 11.76 14.96
N LEU A 110 -11.18 12.58 14.72
CA LEU A 110 -10.93 13.23 13.44
C LEU A 110 -9.74 12.59 12.68
N SER A 111 -8.83 11.93 13.40
CA SER A 111 -7.67 11.25 12.82
C SER A 111 -7.31 10.01 13.62
N VAL A 112 -6.83 8.97 12.95
CA VAL A 112 -6.28 7.75 13.56
C VAL A 112 -5.03 7.29 12.81
N ALA A 113 -4.06 6.70 13.52
CA ALA A 113 -2.87 6.14 12.92
C ALA A 113 -2.33 4.96 13.74
N PHE A 114 -2.03 3.84 13.07
CA PHE A 114 -1.35 2.70 13.69
C PHE A 114 0.15 2.99 13.83
N SER A 115 0.74 2.51 14.92
CA SER A 115 2.20 2.48 15.05
C SER A 115 2.81 1.54 14.00
N PRO A 116 4.08 1.76 13.59
CA PRO A 116 4.73 0.92 12.58
C PRO A 116 4.82 -0.56 12.96
N ASP A 117 4.89 -0.88 14.26
CA ASP A 117 4.89 -2.24 14.77
C ASP A 117 3.48 -2.85 14.94
N GLY A 118 2.43 -2.07 14.67
CA GLY A 118 1.03 -2.46 14.77
C GLY A 118 0.52 -2.71 16.20
N ARG A 119 1.29 -2.37 17.24
CA ARG A 119 0.92 -2.64 18.64
C ARG A 119 0.11 -1.52 19.29
N GLN A 120 0.25 -0.30 18.78
CA GLN A 120 -0.43 0.87 19.30
C GLN A 120 -1.28 1.54 18.23
N LEU A 121 -2.34 2.19 18.68
CA LEU A 121 -3.14 3.12 17.87
C LEU A 121 -3.01 4.50 18.49
N ALA A 122 -2.86 5.52 17.66
CA ALA A 122 -3.02 6.91 18.07
C ALA A 122 -4.30 7.48 17.45
N SER A 123 -5.04 8.29 18.20
CA SER A 123 -6.23 8.98 17.73
C SER A 123 -6.24 10.45 18.16
N GLY A 124 -6.75 11.31 17.28
CA GLY A 124 -6.86 12.76 17.49
C GLY A 124 -8.31 13.18 17.37
N SER A 125 -8.74 14.12 18.21
CA SER A 125 -10.16 14.45 18.38
C SER A 125 -10.44 15.95 18.43
N GLY A 126 -11.71 16.30 18.23
CA GLY A 126 -12.27 17.62 18.53
C GLY A 126 -12.12 18.01 20.01
N ASP A 127 -11.93 17.05 20.91
CA ASP A 127 -11.68 17.31 22.33
C ASP A 127 -10.30 17.90 22.62
N THR A 128 -9.54 18.25 21.58
CA THR A 128 -8.19 18.84 21.61
C THR A 128 -7.11 17.90 22.15
N THR A 129 -7.40 16.60 22.27
CA THR A 129 -6.43 15.62 22.76
C THR A 129 -5.98 14.65 21.66
N VAL A 130 -4.77 14.14 21.85
CA VAL A 130 -4.31 12.92 21.22
C VAL A 130 -4.38 11.80 22.25
N ARG A 131 -4.84 10.61 21.87
CA ARG A 131 -4.84 9.43 22.73
C ARG A 131 -4.05 8.30 22.10
N LEU A 132 -3.32 7.58 22.94
CA LEU A 132 -2.60 6.36 22.60
C LEU A 132 -3.33 5.17 23.21
N TRP A 133 -3.48 4.10 22.44
CA TRP A 133 -4.20 2.89 22.82
C TRP A 133 -3.30 1.68 22.60
N ASP A 134 -3.33 0.74 23.54
CA ASP A 134 -2.72 -0.56 23.37
C ASP A 134 -3.72 -1.47 22.65
N LEU A 135 -3.36 -1.99 21.49
CA LEU A 135 -4.24 -2.84 20.68
C LEU A 135 -4.29 -4.30 21.15
N ASN A 136 -3.31 -4.74 21.95
CA ASN A 136 -3.31 -6.08 22.52
C ASN A 136 -4.30 -6.18 23.68
N THR A 137 -4.30 -5.17 24.56
CA THR A 137 -5.20 -5.12 25.72
C THR A 137 -6.49 -4.35 25.43
N GLN A 138 -6.54 -3.60 24.33
CA GLN A 138 -7.66 -2.73 23.93
C GLN A 138 -7.97 -1.65 24.98
N THR A 139 -6.93 -1.13 25.63
CA THR A 139 -7.05 -0.13 26.70
C THR A 139 -6.37 1.20 26.33
N PRO A 140 -6.88 2.34 26.84
CA PRO A 140 -6.16 3.60 26.75
C PRO A 140 -4.83 3.52 27.50
N MET A 141 -3.77 4.03 26.89
CA MET A 141 -2.44 4.16 27.49
C MET A 141 -2.20 5.58 27.98
N PHE A 142 -2.27 6.56 27.07
CA PHE A 142 -1.95 7.95 27.37
C PHE A 142 -2.97 8.90 26.76
N THR A 143 -3.16 10.03 27.43
CA THR A 143 -3.90 11.19 26.90
C THR A 143 -2.93 12.36 26.82
N CYS A 144 -2.55 12.69 25.59
CA CYS A 144 -1.67 13.78 25.23
C CYS A 144 -2.49 15.07 25.12
N THR A 145 -2.21 16.01 26.02
CA THR A 145 -2.89 17.30 26.11
C THR A 145 -1.91 18.42 25.77
N GLY A 146 -2.40 19.49 25.13
CA GLY A 146 -1.56 20.63 24.76
C GLY A 146 -1.96 21.33 23.47
N HIS A 147 -2.77 20.70 22.63
CA HIS A 147 -3.33 21.36 21.45
C HIS A 147 -4.34 22.43 21.83
N LYS A 148 -4.36 23.52 21.05
CA LYS A 148 -5.26 24.67 21.29
C LYS A 148 -6.60 24.53 20.58
N ASN A 149 -6.72 23.57 19.67
CA ASN A 149 -7.90 23.32 18.87
C ASN A 149 -7.94 21.85 18.43
N TRP A 150 -8.95 21.49 17.65
CA TRP A 150 -9.18 20.15 17.13
C TRP A 150 -7.92 19.56 16.50
N VAL A 151 -7.62 18.32 16.86
CA VAL A 151 -6.51 17.57 16.28
C VAL A 151 -6.96 16.95 14.97
N LEU A 152 -6.45 17.45 13.86
CA LEU A 152 -6.91 17.11 12.50
C LEU A 152 -6.08 16.01 11.85
N CYS A 153 -4.83 15.82 12.27
CA CYS A 153 -3.94 14.82 11.69
C CYS A 153 -2.99 14.24 12.74
N ILE A 154 -2.59 12.98 12.50
CA ILE A 154 -1.61 12.24 13.30
C ILE A 154 -0.71 11.44 12.34
N ALA A 155 0.59 11.44 12.62
CA ALA A 155 1.57 10.62 11.91
C ALA A 155 2.59 10.03 12.89
N TRP A 156 2.90 8.75 12.70
CA TRP A 156 4.00 8.09 13.40
C TRP A 156 5.30 8.25 12.61
N SER A 157 6.43 8.37 13.31
CA SER A 157 7.73 8.18 12.67
C SER A 157 7.87 6.72 12.21
N PRO A 158 8.59 6.45 11.11
CA PRO A 158 8.78 5.08 10.61
C PRO A 158 9.44 4.13 11.63
N ASP A 159 10.26 4.67 12.54
CA ASP A 159 10.90 3.92 13.61
C ASP A 159 10.03 3.78 14.88
N GLY A 160 8.83 4.38 14.89
CA GLY A 160 7.86 4.29 15.99
C GLY A 160 8.22 5.09 17.24
N LYS A 161 9.31 5.86 17.23
CA LYS A 161 9.79 6.61 18.41
C LYS A 161 9.11 7.95 18.62
N HIS A 162 8.47 8.50 17.59
CA HIS A 162 7.84 9.80 17.64
C HIS A 162 6.44 9.74 17.05
N LEU A 163 5.54 10.53 17.64
CA LEU A 163 4.22 10.80 17.10
C LEU A 163 4.11 12.30 16.87
N VAL A 164 3.68 12.72 15.68
CA VAL A 164 3.39 14.11 15.39
C VAL A 164 1.89 14.26 15.18
N SER A 165 1.32 15.32 15.74
CA SER A 165 -0.07 15.68 15.52
C SER A 165 -0.21 17.16 15.16
N GLY A 166 -1.17 17.45 14.29
CA GLY A 166 -1.47 18.80 13.84
C GLY A 166 -2.87 19.24 14.23
N SER A 167 -2.99 20.51 14.63
CA SER A 167 -4.23 21.11 15.09
C SER A 167 -4.76 22.16 14.12
N LYS A 168 -6.08 22.42 14.18
CA LYS A 168 -6.73 23.52 13.46
C LYS A 168 -6.14 24.91 13.80
N ALA A 169 -5.49 25.07 14.95
CA ALA A 169 -4.81 26.30 15.32
C ALA A 169 -3.41 26.47 14.67
N GLY A 170 -3.02 25.56 13.78
CA GLY A 170 -1.82 25.69 12.94
C GLY A 170 -0.52 25.24 13.60
N GLU A 171 -0.57 24.70 14.82
CA GLU A 171 0.57 24.10 15.49
C GLU A 171 0.68 22.60 15.22
N LEU A 172 1.92 22.12 15.11
CA LEU A 172 2.28 20.72 15.19
C LEU A 172 2.89 20.44 16.56
N GLN A 173 2.53 19.33 17.19
CA GLN A 173 3.13 18.87 18.43
C GLN A 173 3.75 17.49 18.21
N CYS A 174 4.92 17.27 18.79
CA CYS A 174 5.61 15.99 18.78
C CYS A 174 5.47 15.36 20.17
N TRP A 175 5.21 14.05 20.21
CA TRP A 175 5.01 13.28 21.42
C TRP A 175 5.95 12.09 21.45
N ASP A 176 6.40 11.75 22.65
CA ASP A 176 7.01 10.47 22.95
C ASP A 176 5.88 9.44 23.22
N PRO A 177 5.70 8.43 22.35
CA PRO A 177 4.63 7.45 22.48
C PRO A 177 4.77 6.53 23.72
N GLN A 178 5.97 6.41 24.30
CA GLN A 178 6.20 5.58 25.48
C GLN A 178 5.79 6.28 26.78
N THR A 179 5.71 7.61 26.76
CA THR A 179 5.39 8.41 27.95
C THR A 179 4.13 9.26 27.78
N GLY A 180 3.66 9.46 26.55
CA GLY A 180 2.55 10.35 26.21
C GLY A 180 2.87 11.84 26.41
N LYS A 181 4.15 12.18 26.62
CA LYS A 181 4.58 13.56 26.90
C LYS A 181 5.05 14.26 25.63
N PRO A 182 4.96 15.59 25.56
CA PRO A 182 5.55 16.35 24.47
C PRO A 182 7.06 16.08 24.37
N SER A 183 7.53 15.69 23.18
CA SER A 183 8.95 15.53 22.87
C SER A 183 9.42 16.75 22.08
N GLY A 184 9.62 17.86 22.81
CA GLY A 184 10.08 19.14 22.25
C GLY A 184 9.00 20.22 22.27
N ASN A 185 9.31 21.35 21.62
CA ASN A 185 8.41 22.50 21.53
C ASN A 185 7.42 22.33 20.37
N PRO A 186 6.19 22.88 20.46
CA PRO A 186 5.28 22.95 19.34
C PRO A 186 5.95 23.63 18.14
N LEU A 187 5.88 22.99 16.98
CA LEU A 187 6.36 23.54 15.73
C LEU A 187 5.22 24.38 15.15
N MET A 188 5.47 25.67 14.96
CA MET A 188 4.53 26.57 14.30
C MET A 188 5.12 26.97 12.95
N GLY A 189 4.32 26.86 11.89
CA GLY A 189 4.61 27.57 10.64
C GLY A 189 4.41 29.07 10.84
N PRO A 190 4.87 29.92 9.90
CA PRO A 190 4.49 31.32 9.90
C PRO A 190 2.96 31.41 9.89
N GLN A 191 2.40 32.12 10.86
CA GLN A 191 0.98 32.46 10.84
C GLN A 191 0.75 33.29 9.58
N GLU A 192 -0.19 32.87 8.74
CA GLU A 192 -0.69 33.67 7.64
C GLU A 192 -1.31 34.94 8.24
N MET A 193 -0.51 36.00 8.38
CA MET A 193 -1.04 37.35 8.53
C MET A 193 -1.66 37.72 7.19
N ASP A 194 -3.01 37.69 7.15
CA ASP A 194 -3.88 38.50 6.29
C ASP A 194 -3.37 38.80 4.86
N TYR A 195 -3.20 37.78 4.01
CA TYR A 195 -3.13 38.01 2.56
C TYR A 195 -4.51 38.11 1.90
N TRP A 196 -5.61 38.08 2.66
CA TRP A 196 -6.96 38.28 2.12
C TRP A 196 -7.40 39.75 2.08
N HIS A 197 -6.61 40.69 2.59
CA HIS A 197 -6.97 42.12 2.59
C HIS A 197 -6.09 43.04 1.73
N LEU A 198 -5.02 42.54 1.11
CA LEU A 198 -4.08 43.39 0.35
C LEU A 198 -3.55 42.72 -0.92
N VAL A 199 -4.44 42.30 -1.82
CA VAL A 199 -4.40 42.55 -3.29
C VAL A 199 -5.38 41.60 -3.97
N GLY A 200 -6.46 42.16 -4.51
CA GLY A 200 -7.26 41.45 -5.49
C GLY A 200 -6.47 41.32 -6.79
N THR A 201 -5.71 40.24 -6.96
CA THR A 201 -5.29 39.71 -8.27
C THR A 201 -4.89 38.24 -8.11
N SER A 202 -5.48 37.38 -8.92
CA SER A 202 -5.25 35.92 -9.00
C SER A 202 -3.78 35.57 -9.32
N PRO A 203 -3.16 34.58 -8.65
CA PRO A 203 -1.86 34.06 -9.05
C PRO A 203 -2.00 32.67 -9.68
N PHE A 204 -2.26 32.62 -10.99
CA PHE A 204 -1.97 31.44 -11.82
C PHE A 204 -1.52 31.88 -13.21
N GLU A 205 -0.36 32.53 -13.29
CA GLU A 205 0.51 32.44 -14.47
C GLU A 205 1.96 32.40 -14.00
N CYS A 206 2.59 31.23 -14.10
CA CYS A 206 4.04 31.08 -14.01
C CYS A 206 4.56 30.78 -15.42
N SER A 207 5.05 31.82 -16.09
CA SER A 207 5.85 31.73 -17.31
C SER A 207 7.23 31.14 -16.98
N LEU A 208 7.60 30.05 -17.65
CA LEU A 208 8.94 29.46 -17.64
C LEU A 208 9.92 30.35 -18.44
N PRO A 209 11.14 30.63 -17.95
CA PRO A 209 12.15 31.29 -18.76
C PRO A 209 12.79 30.30 -19.74
N SER A 210 12.81 30.68 -21.02
CA SER A 210 13.55 30.00 -22.09
C SER A 210 15.05 30.29 -21.94
N LEU A 211 15.88 29.25 -21.95
CA LEU A 211 17.33 29.37 -22.08
C LEU A 211 17.70 29.43 -23.56
N CYS A 212 18.36 30.52 -23.97
CA CYS A 212 19.29 30.55 -25.10
C CYS A 212 20.71 30.38 -24.56
#